data_AF-A0A932NI90-F1
#
_entry.id   AF-A0A932NI90-F1
#
_cell.length_a   1.000
_cell.length_b   1.000
_cell.length_c   1.000
_cell.angle_alpha   90.00
_cell.angle_beta   90.00
_cell.angle_gamma   90.00
#
_symmetry.space_group_name_H-M   'P 1'
#
loop_
_entity.id
_entity.type
_entity.pdbx_description
1 polymer ?
#
loop_
_entity_poly.entity_id
_entity_poly.type
_entity_poly.pdbx_seq_one_letter_code
_entity_poly.pdbx_strand_id
1 'polypeptide(L)'
;MKNMIRAVLALSLSAPASAGTWAQALAGVAGSRFLSADVPALGKTGAIAAPKRAAFSPTAAKGGLLEQAEAFADEVIRVDKALDGAYAAYRKSLSDADLDALAPLRRERDYYAGVWRSIVEPTRALPKDDARVTPVLQALYRYLSPIPARVEKLEKAKAVSAKAVEKASAATGAAEARLHEDDRKSLQQFGLIEVDWAKLEATIDPMRKESPEYMGWVKEAFETSVAWRKTVKVDASLAEQYTWVNADYVRNSKLAKDLMDKKLGVGLKRKK
;
A
#
# COMPACT_ATOMS: atom_id res chain seq x y z
N MET A 1 20.92 -18.70 44.13
CA MET A 1 21.93 -17.87 43.42
C MET A 1 22.91 -18.78 42.70
N LYS A 2 23.18 -18.47 41.42
CA LYS A 2 24.29 -18.93 40.54
C LYS A 2 24.08 -20.18 39.64
N ASN A 3 24.02 -19.88 38.33
CA ASN A 3 24.56 -20.57 37.14
C ASN A 3 23.74 -21.78 36.64
N MET A 4 22.99 -21.79 35.53
CA MET A 4 23.13 -21.22 34.18
C MET A 4 24.34 -21.75 33.36
N ILE A 5 24.00 -22.45 32.26
CA ILE A 5 24.80 -22.81 31.08
C ILE A 5 25.63 -24.11 31.17
N ARG A 6 25.15 -25.18 30.51
CA ARG A 6 25.87 -25.93 29.46
C ARG A 6 25.02 -27.07 28.86
N ALA A 7 25.09 -27.14 27.53
CA ALA A 7 24.96 -28.33 26.69
C ALA A 7 23.57 -28.93 26.45
N VAL A 8 22.70 -28.21 25.75
CA VAL A 8 21.83 -28.85 24.74
C VAL A 8 22.70 -29.06 23.50
N LEU A 9 23.49 -30.12 23.56
CA LEU A 9 24.25 -30.66 22.45
C LEU A 9 23.39 -31.78 21.86
N ALA A 10 22.50 -31.40 20.96
CA ALA A 10 21.78 -32.30 20.08
C ALA A 10 21.60 -31.62 18.71
N LEU A 11 22.73 -31.23 18.10
CA LEU A 11 22.96 -31.48 16.67
C LEU A 11 22.97 -33.02 16.51
N SER A 12 22.43 -33.67 15.49
CA SER A 12 22.14 -33.29 14.11
C SER A 12 21.65 -34.55 13.40
N LEU A 13 20.68 -34.44 12.49
CA LEU A 13 20.41 -35.29 11.31
C LEU A 13 19.04 -34.84 10.77
N SER A 14 18.76 -34.41 9.53
CA SER A 14 19.48 -33.96 8.33
C SER A 14 18.39 -33.84 7.23
N ALA A 15 18.47 -32.80 6.38
CA ALA A 15 17.75 -32.57 5.10
C ALA A 15 16.44 -31.73 5.11
N PRO A 16 16.16 -30.94 4.05
CA PRO A 16 17.02 -29.91 3.46
C PRO A 16 16.42 -28.50 3.66
N ALA A 17 17.30 -27.54 3.92
CA ALA A 17 16.99 -26.14 4.04
C ALA A 17 16.86 -25.47 2.67
N SER A 18 15.65 -25.33 2.12
CA SER A 18 15.39 -24.41 0.99
C SER A 18 13.88 -24.20 0.78
N ALA A 19 13.25 -23.42 1.65
CA ALA A 19 11.94 -22.77 1.41
C ALA A 19 11.60 -21.77 2.54
N GLY A 20 12.03 -22.07 3.77
CA GLY A 20 11.62 -21.33 4.97
C GLY A 20 12.22 -19.93 5.14
N THR A 21 13.35 -19.62 4.50
CA THR A 21 14.04 -18.34 4.65
C THR A 21 13.46 -17.21 3.81
N TRP A 22 12.76 -17.51 2.71
CA TRP A 22 12.17 -16.49 1.83
C TRP A 22 10.78 -16.02 2.29
N ALA A 23 9.98 -16.92 2.86
CA ALA A 23 8.69 -16.55 3.47
C ALA A 23 8.87 -15.65 4.71
N GLN A 24 9.96 -15.82 5.47
CA GLN A 24 10.33 -14.93 6.57
C GLN A 24 10.92 -13.58 6.08
N ALA A 25 11.64 -13.57 4.96
CA ALA A 25 12.08 -12.33 4.32
C ALA A 25 10.88 -11.53 3.77
N LEU A 26 9.85 -12.19 3.21
CA LEU A 26 8.61 -11.54 2.78
C LEU A 26 7.73 -11.11 3.96
N ALA A 27 7.72 -11.82 5.09
CA ALA A 27 7.08 -11.32 6.32
C ALA A 27 7.81 -10.08 6.90
N GLY A 28 9.10 -9.93 6.64
CA GLY A 28 9.91 -8.74 6.96
C GLY A 28 9.90 -7.62 5.90
N VAL A 29 9.32 -7.87 4.72
CA VAL A 29 9.17 -6.90 3.60
C VAL A 29 7.70 -6.50 3.40
N ALA A 30 6.75 -7.33 3.81
CA ALA A 30 5.32 -7.01 3.90
C ALA A 30 4.95 -6.27 5.20
N GLY A 31 5.93 -6.04 6.09
CA GLY A 31 5.78 -5.29 7.33
C GLY A 31 6.63 -4.02 7.33
N SER A 32 5.96 -2.87 7.32
CA SER A 32 6.44 -1.59 7.87
C SER A 32 7.71 -0.91 7.31
N ARG A 33 8.40 -1.44 6.29
CA ARG A 33 9.62 -0.77 5.76
C ARG A 33 9.37 0.33 4.74
N PHE A 34 8.16 0.39 4.15
CA PHE A 34 7.72 1.49 3.29
C PHE A 34 7.14 2.70 4.05
N LEU A 35 7.11 2.66 5.39
CA LEU A 35 6.63 3.77 6.23
C LEU A 35 7.74 4.49 7.01
N SER A 36 9.02 4.14 6.80
CA SER A 36 10.09 4.67 7.66
C SER A 36 11.46 4.89 7.01
N ALA A 37 11.60 4.82 5.68
CA ALA A 37 12.90 4.97 5.02
C ALA A 37 13.19 6.36 4.40
N ASP A 38 12.21 7.26 4.26
CA ASP A 38 12.41 8.63 3.77
C ASP A 38 12.20 9.71 4.84
N VAL A 39 12.71 9.46 6.05
CA VAL A 39 12.95 10.55 7.01
C VAL A 39 14.45 10.77 7.10
N PRO A 40 15.03 11.72 6.35
CA PRO A 40 16.33 12.24 6.71
C PRO A 40 16.18 12.95 8.04
N ALA A 41 16.68 12.33 9.10
CA ALA A 41 16.94 13.00 10.37
C ALA A 41 18.12 13.96 10.17
N LEU A 42 17.88 15.12 9.57
CA LEU A 42 18.77 16.28 9.62
C LEU A 42 17.95 17.57 9.65
N GLY A 43 17.86 18.13 10.86
CA GLY A 43 18.02 19.56 11.12
C GLY A 43 17.12 20.53 10.35
N LYS A 44 16.16 21.10 11.08
CA LYS A 44 15.13 22.06 10.63
C LYS A 44 13.95 21.37 9.95
N THR A 45 13.17 20.70 10.79
CA THR A 45 11.72 20.67 10.66
C THR A 45 11.22 22.06 10.28
N GLY A 46 11.01 22.29 8.98
CA GLY A 46 9.91 23.13 8.55
C GLY A 46 8.68 22.46 9.12
N ALA A 47 8.30 22.87 10.33
CA ALA A 47 7.09 22.42 10.98
C ALA A 47 5.96 22.81 10.04
N ILE A 48 5.55 21.88 9.17
CA ILE A 48 4.19 21.91 8.65
C ILE A 48 3.37 21.82 9.93
N ALA A 49 2.82 22.97 10.34
CA ALA A 49 2.09 23.09 11.58
C ALA A 49 1.16 21.87 11.66
N ALA A 50 1.33 21.05 12.71
CA ALA A 50 0.33 20.05 13.03
C ALA A 50 -1.00 20.77 12.93
N PRO A 51 -1.90 20.40 12.00
CA PRO A 51 -3.04 21.22 11.72
C PRO A 51 -3.77 21.36 13.04
N LYS A 52 -3.82 22.60 13.57
CA LYS A 52 -4.89 22.98 14.48
C LYS A 52 -6.11 22.54 13.70
N ARG A 53 -6.75 21.44 14.12
CA ARG A 53 -8.09 21.08 13.64
C ARG A 53 -8.85 22.38 13.79
N ALA A 54 -9.07 23.09 12.69
CA ALA A 54 -9.87 24.29 12.75
C ALA A 54 -11.16 23.80 13.36
N ALA A 55 -11.47 24.25 14.58
CA ALA A 55 -12.69 23.88 15.25
C ALA A 55 -13.79 24.38 14.32
N PHE A 56 -14.33 23.48 13.49
CA PHE A 56 -15.32 23.82 12.49
C PHE A 56 -16.50 24.40 13.26
N SER A 57 -16.68 25.71 13.13
CA SER A 57 -17.78 26.38 13.76
C SER A 57 -18.95 26.35 12.78
N PRO A 58 -20.08 25.69 13.11
CA PRO A 58 -21.27 25.66 12.26
C PRO A 58 -21.87 27.06 11.99
N THR A 59 -21.36 28.10 12.65
CA THR A 59 -21.77 29.51 12.46
C THR A 59 -20.81 30.34 11.61
N ALA A 60 -19.63 29.84 11.24
CA ALA A 60 -18.54 30.68 10.71
C ALA A 60 -18.34 30.67 9.18
N ALA A 61 -18.97 29.75 8.44
CA ALA A 61 -18.84 29.68 6.99
C ALA A 61 -20.20 29.91 6.31
N LYS A 62 -20.23 30.76 5.28
CA LYS A 62 -21.42 31.04 4.47
C LYS A 62 -21.84 29.75 3.74
N GLY A 63 -22.93 29.13 4.17
CA GLY A 63 -23.44 27.84 3.67
C GLY A 63 -23.78 26.89 4.82
N GLY A 64 -24.85 26.12 4.72
CA GLY A 64 -25.24 25.16 5.75
C GLY A 64 -24.23 24.02 5.90
N LEU A 65 -24.45 23.17 6.91
CA LEU A 65 -23.55 22.04 7.18
C LEU A 65 -23.51 21.03 6.03
N LEU A 66 -24.61 20.87 5.29
CA LEU A 66 -24.68 19.97 4.14
C LEU A 66 -23.72 20.44 3.05
N GLU A 67 -23.81 21.72 2.65
CA GLU A 67 -23.01 22.29 1.58
C GLU A 67 -21.51 22.23 1.90
N GLN A 68 -21.15 22.47 3.18
CA GLN A 68 -19.78 22.34 3.64
C GLN A 68 -19.28 20.89 3.57
N ALA A 69 -20.08 19.95 4.08
CA ALA A 69 -19.75 18.53 4.08
C ALA A 69 -19.57 18.03 2.64
N GLU A 70 -20.50 18.36 1.73
CA GLU A 70 -20.40 18.01 0.32
C GLU A 70 -19.17 18.62 -0.36
N ALA A 71 -18.85 19.89 -0.12
CA ALA A 71 -17.68 20.54 -0.72
C ALA A 71 -16.37 19.82 -0.35
N PHE A 72 -16.19 19.45 0.93
CA PHE A 72 -14.99 18.71 1.34
C PHE A 72 -14.99 17.26 0.86
N ALA A 73 -16.14 16.61 0.79
CA ALA A 73 -16.25 15.28 0.18
C ALA A 73 -15.87 15.32 -1.32
N ASP A 74 -16.35 16.31 -2.05
CA ASP A 74 -16.05 16.52 -3.47
C ASP A 74 -14.55 16.80 -3.69
N GLU A 75 -13.89 17.56 -2.80
CA GLU A 75 -12.43 17.74 -2.84
C GLU A 75 -11.66 16.45 -2.59
N VAL A 76 -12.07 15.62 -1.61
CA VAL A 76 -11.47 14.28 -1.40
C VAL A 76 -11.61 13.44 -2.67
N ILE A 77 -12.79 13.42 -3.28
CA ILE A 77 -13.05 12.66 -4.52
C ILE A 77 -12.18 13.17 -5.67
N ARG A 78 -12.02 14.50 -5.80
CA ARG A 78 -11.17 15.12 -6.83
C ARG A 78 -9.73 14.66 -6.69
N VAL A 79 -9.16 14.73 -5.48
CA VAL A 79 -7.76 14.34 -5.24
C VAL A 79 -7.59 12.83 -5.38
N ASP A 80 -8.55 12.03 -4.91
CA ASP A 80 -8.55 10.58 -5.10
C ASP A 80 -8.51 10.19 -6.59
N LYS A 81 -9.26 10.90 -7.44
CA LYS A 81 -9.24 10.69 -8.90
C LYS A 81 -7.88 11.06 -9.51
N ALA A 82 -7.25 12.14 -9.05
CA ALA A 82 -5.91 12.52 -9.47
C ALA A 82 -4.87 11.47 -9.05
N LEU A 83 -4.95 10.97 -7.80
CA LEU A 83 -4.13 9.87 -7.31
C LEU A 83 -4.33 8.60 -8.14
N ASP A 84 -5.57 8.24 -8.47
CA ASP A 84 -5.85 7.07 -9.30
C ASP A 84 -5.17 7.17 -10.68
N GLY A 85 -5.20 8.36 -11.28
CA GLY A 85 -4.50 8.65 -12.53
C GLY A 85 -2.98 8.57 -12.40
N ALA A 86 -2.41 9.15 -11.34
CA ALA A 86 -0.98 9.11 -11.07
C ALA A 86 -0.49 7.68 -10.80
N TYR A 87 -1.24 6.87 -10.05
CA TYR A 87 -0.93 5.46 -9.85
C TYR A 87 -1.00 4.67 -11.15
N ALA A 88 -1.93 4.99 -12.05
CA ALA A 88 -2.00 4.36 -13.36
C ALA A 88 -0.79 4.73 -14.23
N ALA A 89 -0.34 5.99 -14.18
CA ALA A 89 0.88 6.43 -14.86
C ALA A 89 2.12 5.72 -14.30
N TYR A 90 2.28 5.70 -12.97
CA TYR A 90 3.37 4.99 -12.30
C TYR A 90 3.40 3.50 -12.65
N ARG A 91 2.26 2.81 -12.66
CA ARG A 91 2.22 1.39 -13.07
C ARG A 91 2.65 1.15 -14.53
N LYS A 92 2.50 2.16 -15.39
CA LYS A 92 2.86 2.07 -16.81
C LYS A 92 4.35 2.28 -17.05
N SER A 93 4.96 3.26 -16.35
CA SER A 93 6.37 3.61 -16.51
C SER A 93 7.29 2.88 -15.53
N LEU A 94 6.79 2.63 -14.32
CA LEU A 94 7.51 2.15 -13.14
C LEU A 94 8.72 3.00 -12.74
N SER A 95 8.72 4.27 -13.18
CA SER A 95 9.79 5.22 -12.92
C SER A 95 9.68 5.81 -11.52
N ASP A 96 10.81 6.05 -10.88
CA ASP A 96 10.84 6.69 -9.56
C ASP A 96 10.34 8.14 -9.62
N ALA A 97 10.51 8.83 -10.76
CA ALA A 97 9.97 10.18 -10.97
C ALA A 97 8.43 10.23 -10.88
N ASP A 98 7.74 9.20 -11.39
CA ASP A 98 6.29 9.09 -11.26
C ASP A 98 5.86 8.71 -9.83
N LEU A 99 6.71 7.99 -9.10
CA LEU A 99 6.50 7.70 -7.69
C LEU A 99 6.62 8.97 -6.83
N ASP A 100 7.61 9.81 -7.10
CA ASP A 100 7.79 11.10 -6.42
C ASP A 100 6.60 12.03 -6.65
N ALA A 101 6.00 11.99 -7.84
CA ALA A 101 4.79 12.75 -8.17
C ALA A 101 3.55 12.32 -7.35
N LEU A 102 3.53 11.10 -6.79
CA LEU A 102 2.44 10.64 -5.92
C LEU A 102 2.48 11.27 -4.53
N ALA A 103 3.67 11.56 -3.99
CA ALA A 103 3.85 12.07 -2.64
C ALA A 103 3.08 13.37 -2.31
N PRO A 104 3.09 14.43 -3.16
CA PRO A 104 2.29 15.63 -2.90
C PRO A 104 0.78 15.35 -2.93
N LEU A 105 0.31 14.53 -3.86
CA LEU A 105 -1.11 14.16 -3.97
C LEU A 105 -1.59 13.35 -2.76
N ARG A 106 -0.75 12.46 -2.21
CA ARG A 106 -1.05 11.73 -0.97
C ARG A 106 -1.24 12.68 0.22
N ARG A 107 -0.35 13.66 0.35
CA ARG A 107 -0.44 14.69 1.40
C ARG A 107 -1.69 15.55 1.26
N GLU A 108 -2.00 15.99 0.05
CA GLU A 108 -3.21 16.76 -0.25
C GLU A 108 -4.48 15.96 0.09
N ARG A 109 -4.51 14.67 -0.30
CA ARG A 109 -5.61 13.76 0.00
C ARG A 109 -5.81 13.61 1.50
N ASP A 110 -4.74 13.38 2.26
CA ASP A 110 -4.83 13.20 3.70
C ASP A 110 -5.27 14.48 4.43
N TYR A 111 -4.90 15.65 3.92
CA TYR A 111 -5.41 16.93 4.40
C TYR A 111 -6.94 17.01 4.23
N TYR A 112 -7.44 16.87 3.01
CA TYR A 112 -8.88 16.99 2.74
C TYR A 112 -9.68 15.89 3.44
N ALA A 113 -9.16 14.66 3.48
CA ALA A 113 -9.80 13.56 4.20
C ALA A 113 -9.82 13.81 5.71
N GLY A 114 -8.78 14.42 6.27
CA GLY A 114 -8.74 14.85 7.66
C GLY A 114 -9.80 15.91 7.99
N VAL A 115 -9.94 16.92 7.12
CA VAL A 115 -10.96 17.97 7.27
C VAL A 115 -12.37 17.38 7.15
N TRP A 116 -12.64 16.59 6.12
CA TRP A 116 -13.88 15.85 5.95
C TRP A 116 -14.27 15.06 7.22
N ARG A 117 -13.33 14.29 7.77
CA ARG A 117 -13.55 13.53 9.01
C ARG A 117 -13.88 14.42 10.21
N SER A 118 -13.24 15.59 10.30
CA SER A 118 -13.52 16.54 11.39
C SER A 118 -14.94 17.10 11.35
N ILE A 119 -15.60 17.07 10.20
CA ILE A 119 -17.01 17.47 10.03
C ILE A 119 -17.94 16.31 10.38
N VAL A 120 -17.66 15.10 9.86
CA VAL A 120 -18.60 13.98 9.97
C VAL A 120 -18.49 13.20 11.27
N GLU A 121 -17.29 12.96 11.80
CA GLU A 121 -17.09 12.10 12.99
C GLU A 121 -17.80 12.62 14.25
N PRO A 122 -17.78 13.94 14.56
CA PRO A 122 -18.48 14.46 15.74
C PRO A 122 -19.99 14.20 15.74
N THR A 123 -20.61 14.02 14.56
CA THR A 123 -22.07 13.79 14.47
C THR A 123 -22.53 12.49 15.10
N ARG A 124 -21.62 11.51 15.25
CA ARG A 124 -21.91 10.23 15.91
C ARG A 124 -22.40 10.41 17.35
N ALA A 125 -21.87 11.42 18.05
CA ALA A 125 -22.21 11.69 19.45
C ALA A 125 -23.50 12.52 19.62
N LEU A 126 -24.02 13.13 18.54
CA LEU A 126 -25.15 14.07 18.64
C LEU A 126 -26.50 13.38 18.82
N PRO A 127 -27.47 13.97 19.52
CA PRO A 127 -28.83 13.44 19.63
C PRO A 127 -29.47 13.14 18.26
N LYS A 128 -30.41 12.19 18.20
CA LYS A 128 -31.05 11.77 16.94
C LYS A 128 -31.85 12.90 16.26
N ASP A 129 -32.33 13.83 17.05
CA ASP A 129 -33.13 15.01 16.70
C ASP A 129 -32.26 16.22 16.37
N ASP A 130 -30.93 16.12 16.53
CA ASP A 130 -30.02 17.18 16.14
C ASP A 130 -30.11 17.43 14.62
N ALA A 131 -30.31 18.70 14.27
CA ALA A 131 -30.48 19.16 12.89
C ALA A 131 -29.28 18.86 12.00
N ARG A 132 -28.09 18.61 12.59
CA ARG A 132 -26.85 18.32 11.85
C ARG A 132 -26.76 16.89 11.34
N VAL A 133 -27.48 15.95 11.95
CA VAL A 133 -27.32 14.51 11.64
C VAL A 133 -27.84 14.17 10.23
N THR A 134 -28.96 14.76 9.80
CA THR A 134 -29.52 14.50 8.47
C THR A 134 -28.62 15.02 7.34
N PRO A 135 -28.14 16.28 7.35
CA PRO A 135 -27.14 16.79 6.42
C PRO A 135 -25.90 15.91 6.28
N VAL A 136 -25.29 15.51 7.40
CA VAL A 136 -24.06 14.70 7.36
C VAL A 136 -24.31 13.31 6.81
N LEU A 137 -25.47 12.73 7.13
CA LEU A 137 -25.87 11.45 6.57
C LEU A 137 -26.05 11.51 5.05
N GLN A 138 -26.67 12.57 4.52
CA GLN A 138 -26.80 12.81 3.07
C GLN A 138 -25.43 12.94 2.40
N ALA A 139 -24.52 13.75 2.98
CA ALA A 139 -23.16 13.91 2.46
C ALA A 139 -22.37 12.58 2.48
N LEU A 140 -22.50 11.78 3.54
CA LEU A 140 -21.87 10.45 3.63
C LEU A 140 -22.35 9.50 2.54
N TYR A 141 -23.65 9.47 2.24
CA TYR A 141 -24.19 8.61 1.18
C TYR A 141 -23.68 9.00 -0.20
N ARG A 142 -23.63 10.31 -0.49
CA ARG A 142 -23.07 10.81 -1.74
C ARG A 142 -21.60 10.44 -1.88
N TYR A 143 -20.81 10.64 -0.82
CA TYR A 143 -19.40 10.27 -0.78
C TYR A 143 -19.18 8.76 -0.98
N LEU A 144 -20.02 7.93 -0.33
CA LEU A 144 -19.90 6.47 -0.38
C LEU A 144 -20.33 5.86 -1.72
N SER A 145 -21.25 6.50 -2.45
CA SER A 145 -21.85 5.96 -3.68
C SER A 145 -20.85 5.34 -4.68
N PRO A 146 -19.75 6.00 -5.07
CA PRO A 146 -18.81 5.45 -6.05
C PRO A 146 -17.79 4.45 -5.47
N ILE A 147 -17.62 4.40 -4.14
CA ILE A 147 -16.49 3.71 -3.51
C ILE A 147 -16.58 2.16 -3.60
N PRO A 148 -17.74 1.50 -3.40
CA PRO A 148 -17.85 0.04 -3.53
C PRO A 148 -17.34 -0.51 -4.85
N ALA A 149 -17.76 0.10 -5.98
CA ALA A 149 -17.32 -0.31 -7.30
C ALA A 149 -15.80 -0.12 -7.50
N ARG A 150 -15.24 0.94 -6.90
CA ARG A 150 -13.80 1.21 -6.91
C ARG A 150 -13.03 0.17 -6.09
N VAL A 151 -13.52 -0.20 -4.90
CA VAL A 151 -12.93 -1.27 -4.05
C VAL A 151 -12.93 -2.59 -4.80
N GLU A 152 -14.07 -2.98 -5.40
CA GLU A 152 -14.18 -4.22 -6.17
C GLU A 152 -13.20 -4.26 -7.36
N LYS A 153 -13.07 -3.15 -8.09
CA LYS A 153 -12.12 -3.05 -9.21
C LYS A 153 -10.68 -3.22 -8.73
N LEU A 154 -10.29 -2.58 -7.64
CA LEU A 154 -8.94 -2.68 -7.07
C LEU A 154 -8.66 -4.08 -6.53
N GLU A 155 -9.65 -4.71 -5.88
CA GLU A 155 -9.55 -6.08 -5.39
C GLU A 155 -9.30 -7.08 -6.53
N LYS A 156 -10.08 -6.99 -7.61
CA LYS A 156 -9.90 -7.81 -8.81
C LYS A 156 -8.51 -7.58 -9.44
N ALA A 157 -8.09 -6.33 -9.59
CA ALA A 157 -6.79 -5.99 -10.15
C ALA A 157 -5.64 -6.56 -9.30
N LYS A 158 -5.74 -6.46 -7.96
CA LYS A 158 -4.78 -7.04 -7.02
C LYS A 158 -4.74 -8.57 -7.14
N ALA A 159 -5.88 -9.25 -7.22
CA ALA A 159 -5.92 -10.70 -7.38
C ALA A 159 -5.26 -11.17 -8.68
N VAL A 160 -5.44 -10.43 -9.78
CA VAL A 160 -4.77 -10.70 -11.06
C VAL A 160 -3.26 -10.48 -10.94
N SER A 161 -2.86 -9.37 -10.31
CA SER A 161 -1.46 -9.02 -10.09
C SER A 161 -0.73 -10.05 -9.21
N ALA A 162 -1.35 -10.51 -8.12
CA ALA A 162 -0.78 -11.54 -7.24
C ALA A 162 -0.48 -12.85 -7.99
N LYS A 163 -1.40 -13.29 -8.87
CA LYS A 163 -1.17 -14.47 -9.74
C LYS A 163 -0.03 -14.22 -10.75
N ALA A 164 0.09 -13.00 -11.26
CA ALA A 164 1.18 -12.64 -12.15
C ALA A 164 2.54 -12.66 -11.42
N VAL A 165 2.60 -12.18 -10.16
CA VAL A 165 3.79 -12.27 -9.32
C VAL A 165 4.20 -13.71 -9.10
N GLU A 166 3.25 -14.59 -8.75
CA GLU A 166 3.50 -16.02 -8.55
C GLU A 166 4.08 -16.66 -9.82
N LYS A 167 3.46 -16.44 -10.97
CA LYS A 167 3.92 -16.96 -12.27
C LYS A 167 5.31 -16.44 -12.63
N ALA A 168 5.56 -15.14 -12.45
CA ALA A 168 6.85 -14.54 -12.77
C ALA A 168 7.94 -15.04 -11.81
N SER A 169 7.63 -15.21 -10.53
CA SER A 169 8.55 -15.79 -9.54
C SER A 169 8.94 -17.22 -9.90
N ALA A 170 7.98 -18.05 -10.31
CA ALA A 170 8.24 -19.42 -10.76
C ALA A 170 9.13 -19.45 -12.01
N ALA A 171 8.89 -18.56 -12.97
CA ALA A 171 9.72 -18.45 -14.18
C ALA A 171 11.16 -18.03 -13.85
N THR A 172 11.34 -17.04 -12.98
CA THR A 172 12.67 -16.63 -12.48
C THR A 172 13.37 -17.79 -11.77
N GLY A 173 12.67 -18.51 -10.88
CA GLY A 173 13.25 -19.66 -10.18
C GLY A 173 13.70 -20.78 -11.13
N ALA A 174 12.92 -21.06 -12.18
CA ALA A 174 13.28 -22.05 -13.19
C ALA A 174 14.50 -21.64 -14.03
N ALA A 175 14.63 -20.35 -14.37
CA ALA A 175 15.79 -19.83 -15.08
C ALA A 175 17.06 -19.82 -14.19
N GLU A 176 16.93 -19.39 -12.93
CA GLU A 176 18.03 -19.36 -11.96
C GLU A 176 18.56 -20.76 -11.60
N ALA A 177 17.72 -21.80 -11.70
CA ALA A 177 18.10 -23.18 -11.36
C ALA A 177 19.22 -23.74 -12.24
N ARG A 178 19.37 -23.22 -13.47
CA ARG A 178 20.43 -23.61 -14.42
C ARG A 178 21.78 -22.95 -14.12
N LEU A 179 21.78 -21.91 -13.29
CA LEU A 179 22.97 -21.11 -13.01
C LEU A 179 23.80 -21.68 -11.87
N HIS A 180 25.11 -21.45 -11.96
CA HIS A 180 26.04 -21.64 -10.85
C HIS A 180 25.62 -20.81 -9.63
N GLU A 181 25.90 -21.31 -8.43
CA GLU A 181 25.44 -20.69 -7.18
C GLU A 181 25.91 -19.24 -7.02
N ASP A 182 27.17 -18.96 -7.36
CA ASP A 182 27.73 -17.61 -7.25
C ASP A 182 27.05 -16.61 -8.20
N ASP A 183 26.76 -17.03 -9.43
CA ASP A 183 26.09 -16.16 -10.41
C ASP A 183 24.63 -15.93 -10.04
N ARG A 184 23.98 -16.95 -9.43
CA ARG A 184 22.65 -16.81 -8.85
C ARG A 184 22.64 -15.80 -7.70
N LYS A 185 23.64 -15.85 -6.80
CA LYS A 185 23.80 -14.85 -5.72
C LYS A 185 24.02 -13.46 -6.28
N SER A 186 24.88 -13.31 -7.28
CA SER A 186 25.09 -12.05 -7.99
C SER A 186 23.78 -11.54 -8.61
N LEU A 187 23.01 -12.40 -9.28
CA LEU A 187 21.73 -12.04 -9.87
C LEU A 187 20.69 -11.62 -8.82
N GLN A 188 20.66 -12.27 -7.66
CA GLN A 188 19.81 -11.87 -6.54
C GLN A 188 20.25 -10.54 -5.90
N GLN A 189 21.55 -10.29 -5.81
CA GLN A 189 22.12 -9.05 -5.26
C GLN A 189 21.94 -7.87 -6.23
N PHE A 190 22.37 -8.00 -7.48
CA PHE A 190 22.26 -6.96 -8.50
C PHE A 190 20.85 -6.78 -8.99
N GLY A 191 20.03 -7.81 -8.91
CA GLY A 191 18.68 -7.67 -9.35
C GLY A 191 17.85 -6.73 -8.46
N LEU A 192 18.08 -6.66 -7.14
CA LEU A 192 17.37 -5.70 -6.28
C LEU A 192 17.60 -4.24 -6.71
N ILE A 193 18.73 -4.05 -7.36
CA ILE A 193 19.20 -2.96 -8.19
C ILE A 193 18.41 -2.81 -9.51
N GLU A 194 17.86 -1.67 -9.97
CA GLU A 194 17.65 -1.53 -11.43
C GLU A 194 19.04 -1.47 -12.12
N VAL A 195 19.70 -2.62 -12.16
CA VAL A 195 21.10 -2.75 -12.55
C VAL A 195 21.15 -3.04 -14.03
N ASP A 196 21.97 -2.24 -14.69
CA ASP A 196 22.43 -2.45 -16.06
C ASP A 196 23.06 -3.84 -16.18
N TRP A 197 22.61 -4.61 -17.17
CA TRP A 197 23.13 -5.93 -17.55
C TRP A 197 24.66 -5.98 -17.49
N ALA A 198 25.33 -4.90 -17.90
CA ALA A 198 26.79 -4.77 -17.88
C ALA A 198 27.42 -5.02 -16.49
N LYS A 199 26.77 -4.62 -15.40
CA LYS A 199 27.28 -4.83 -14.04
C LYS A 199 27.10 -6.28 -13.58
N LEU A 200 25.97 -6.92 -13.94
CA LEU A 200 25.78 -8.36 -13.67
C LEU A 200 26.81 -9.16 -14.46
N GLU A 201 26.92 -8.89 -15.75
CA GLU A 201 27.88 -9.53 -16.64
C GLU A 201 29.31 -9.39 -16.11
N ALA A 202 29.72 -8.21 -15.63
CA ALA A 202 31.04 -8.00 -15.04
C ALA A 202 31.37 -8.96 -13.87
N THR A 203 30.36 -9.43 -13.13
CA THR A 203 30.54 -10.34 -11.98
C THR A 203 30.61 -11.83 -12.33
N ILE A 204 30.24 -12.19 -13.56
CA ILE A 204 30.31 -13.58 -14.01
C ILE A 204 31.79 -13.98 -14.21
N ASP A 205 32.13 -15.16 -13.74
CA ASP A 205 33.48 -15.73 -13.86
C ASP A 205 33.95 -15.76 -15.33
N PRO A 206 35.19 -15.32 -15.63
CA PRO A 206 35.72 -15.30 -17.00
C PRO A 206 35.62 -16.63 -17.73
N MET A 207 35.86 -17.76 -17.06
CA MET A 207 35.79 -19.09 -17.69
C MET A 207 34.35 -19.47 -18.05
N ARG A 208 33.36 -19.01 -17.28
CA ARG A 208 31.93 -19.25 -17.59
C ARG A 208 31.43 -18.32 -18.71
N LYS A 209 31.99 -17.11 -18.83
CA LYS A 209 31.70 -16.18 -19.93
C LYS A 209 32.08 -16.72 -21.30
N GLU A 210 33.08 -17.61 -21.36
CA GLU A 210 33.50 -18.25 -22.61
C GLU A 210 32.43 -19.18 -23.20
N SER A 211 31.44 -19.62 -22.40
CA SER A 211 30.32 -20.44 -22.87
C SER A 211 29.14 -19.57 -23.33
N PRO A 212 28.82 -19.52 -24.63
CA PRO A 212 27.68 -18.76 -25.13
C PRO A 212 26.34 -19.31 -24.62
N GLU A 213 26.25 -20.62 -24.41
CA GLU A 213 25.07 -21.28 -23.85
C GLU A 213 24.82 -20.82 -22.41
N TYR A 214 25.88 -20.82 -21.58
CA TYR A 214 25.77 -20.39 -20.19
C TYR A 214 25.38 -18.90 -20.09
N MET A 215 26.02 -18.04 -20.89
CA MET A 215 25.67 -16.62 -20.94
C MET A 215 24.23 -16.40 -21.45
N GLY A 216 23.71 -17.27 -22.31
CA GLY A 216 22.30 -17.32 -22.68
C GLY A 216 21.38 -17.57 -21.48
N TRP A 217 21.70 -18.53 -20.62
CA TRP A 217 20.94 -18.79 -19.39
C TRP A 217 21.02 -17.63 -18.40
N VAL A 218 22.19 -17.01 -18.23
CA VAL A 218 22.37 -15.83 -17.36
C VAL A 218 21.48 -14.69 -17.84
N LYS A 219 21.42 -14.47 -19.15
CA LYS A 219 20.57 -13.44 -19.77
C LYS A 219 19.08 -13.72 -19.58
N GLU A 220 18.64 -14.95 -19.82
CA GLU A 220 17.25 -15.37 -19.56
C GLU A 220 16.85 -15.16 -18.09
N ALA A 221 17.72 -15.58 -17.16
CA ALA A 221 17.49 -15.39 -15.73
C ALA A 221 17.42 -13.90 -15.37
N PHE A 222 18.27 -13.06 -15.95
CA PHE A 222 18.24 -11.62 -15.75
C PHE A 222 16.92 -11.00 -16.24
N GLU A 223 16.53 -11.28 -17.49
CA GLU A 223 15.31 -10.74 -18.09
C GLU A 223 14.04 -11.17 -17.34
N THR A 224 13.96 -12.44 -16.95
CA THR A 224 12.84 -12.95 -16.13
C THR A 224 12.81 -12.33 -14.74
N SER A 225 13.97 -12.11 -14.11
CA SER A 225 14.08 -11.43 -12.81
C SER A 225 13.63 -9.97 -12.89
N VAL A 226 14.01 -9.24 -13.96
CA VAL A 226 13.53 -7.88 -14.24
C VAL A 226 12.01 -7.85 -14.42
N ALA A 227 11.45 -8.78 -15.19
CA ALA A 227 10.01 -8.89 -15.40
C ALA A 227 9.25 -9.18 -14.08
N TRP A 228 9.79 -10.07 -13.25
CA TRP A 228 9.23 -10.36 -11.93
C TRP A 228 9.19 -9.11 -11.04
N ARG A 229 10.27 -8.32 -10.98
CA ARG A 229 10.30 -7.08 -10.18
C ARG A 229 9.32 -6.02 -10.65
N LYS A 230 9.19 -5.85 -11.96
CA LYS A 230 8.17 -4.95 -12.52
C LYS A 230 6.77 -5.37 -12.05
N THR A 231 6.50 -6.67 -12.07
CA THR A 231 5.23 -7.23 -11.58
C THR A 231 5.05 -6.99 -10.07
N VAL A 232 6.10 -7.15 -9.27
CA VAL A 232 6.06 -6.85 -7.82
C VAL A 232 5.80 -5.36 -7.55
N LYS A 233 6.43 -4.43 -8.28
CA LYS A 233 6.15 -2.99 -8.16
C LYS A 233 4.68 -2.66 -8.47
N VAL A 234 4.12 -3.26 -9.52
CA VAL A 234 2.69 -3.12 -9.86
C VAL A 234 1.81 -3.65 -8.73
N ASP A 235 2.11 -4.83 -8.21
CA ASP A 235 1.36 -5.46 -7.11
C ASP A 235 1.34 -4.60 -5.85
N ALA A 236 2.53 -4.12 -5.44
CA ALA A 236 2.68 -3.23 -4.29
C ALA A 236 1.84 -1.95 -4.45
N SER A 237 1.86 -1.34 -5.64
CA SER A 237 1.07 -0.13 -5.92
C SER A 237 -0.44 -0.38 -5.82
N LEU A 238 -0.93 -1.54 -6.30
CA LEU A 238 -2.34 -1.92 -6.23
C LEU A 238 -2.75 -2.25 -4.79
N ALA A 239 -1.88 -2.92 -4.04
CA ALA A 239 -2.11 -3.26 -2.64
C ALA A 239 -2.17 -2.00 -1.77
N GLU A 240 -1.27 -1.05 -1.97
CA GLU A 240 -1.30 0.25 -1.32
C GLU A 240 -2.62 0.97 -1.65
N GLN A 241 -2.96 1.08 -2.94
CA GLN A 241 -4.17 1.76 -3.40
C GLN A 241 -5.44 1.16 -2.80
N TYR A 242 -5.56 -0.17 -2.84
CA TYR A 242 -6.68 -0.89 -2.24
C TYR A 242 -6.80 -0.62 -0.73
N THR A 243 -5.67 -0.64 0.00
CA THR A 243 -5.66 -0.55 1.46
C THR A 243 -6.30 0.74 1.94
N TRP A 244 -5.90 1.89 1.40
CA TRP A 244 -6.43 3.17 1.87
C TRP A 244 -7.87 3.42 1.41
N VAL A 245 -8.24 3.02 0.19
CA VAL A 245 -9.61 3.15 -0.34
C VAL A 245 -10.57 2.28 0.48
N ASN A 246 -10.21 1.02 0.73
CA ASN A 246 -11.03 0.10 1.52
C ASN A 246 -11.12 0.55 2.99
N ALA A 247 -10.02 1.05 3.58
CA ALA A 247 -10.04 1.56 4.94
C ALA A 247 -10.94 2.80 5.11
N ASP A 248 -11.02 3.66 4.10
CA ASP A 248 -11.95 4.80 4.11
C ASP A 248 -13.40 4.34 3.88
N TYR A 249 -13.62 3.40 2.96
CA TYR A 249 -14.94 2.80 2.72
C TYR A 249 -15.53 2.18 3.99
N VAL A 250 -14.78 1.30 4.64
CA VAL A 250 -15.22 0.58 5.86
C VAL A 250 -15.55 1.56 6.98
N ARG A 251 -14.73 2.60 7.17
CA ARG A 251 -14.98 3.61 8.21
C ARG A 251 -16.22 4.46 7.92
N ASN A 252 -16.32 5.01 6.72
CA ASN A 252 -17.44 5.89 6.37
C ASN A 252 -18.76 5.13 6.24
N SER A 253 -18.75 3.89 5.72
CA SER A 253 -19.96 3.05 5.64
C SER A 253 -20.49 2.66 7.02
N LYS A 254 -19.58 2.34 7.96
CA LYS A 254 -19.94 2.11 9.36
C LYS A 254 -20.56 3.36 9.98
N LEU A 255 -19.97 4.54 9.78
CA LEU A 255 -20.51 5.79 10.31
C LEU A 255 -21.91 6.08 9.72
N ALA A 256 -22.09 5.94 8.41
CA ALA A 256 -23.37 6.14 7.75
C ALA A 256 -24.45 5.19 8.32
N LYS A 257 -24.10 3.91 8.52
CA LYS A 257 -24.98 2.93 9.15
C LYS A 257 -25.34 3.31 10.59
N ASP A 258 -24.37 3.64 11.42
CA ASP A 258 -24.59 4.07 12.82
C ASP A 258 -25.55 5.27 12.88
N LEU A 259 -25.40 6.25 11.98
CA LEU A 259 -26.26 7.43 11.91
C LEU A 259 -27.67 7.10 11.40
N MET A 260 -27.80 6.21 10.41
CA MET A 260 -29.10 5.70 9.95
C MET A 260 -29.86 4.98 11.05
N ASP A 261 -29.21 4.02 11.71
CA ASP A 261 -29.83 3.23 12.77
C ASP A 261 -30.31 4.15 13.92
N LYS A 262 -29.54 5.19 14.21
CA LYS A 262 -29.88 6.24 15.18
C LYS A 262 -31.09 7.08 14.76
N LYS A 263 -31.18 7.46 13.48
CA LYS A 263 -32.30 8.26 12.93
C LYS A 263 -33.58 7.45 12.81
N LEU A 264 -33.49 6.23 12.31
CA LEU A 264 -34.62 5.32 12.10
C LEU A 264 -35.08 4.62 13.39
N GLY A 265 -34.29 4.70 14.47
CA GLY A 265 -34.64 4.07 15.75
C GLY A 265 -34.61 2.54 15.70
N VAL A 266 -33.89 1.94 14.76
CA VAL A 266 -33.81 0.47 14.54
C VAL A 266 -32.90 -0.21 15.55
N GLY A 267 -32.34 0.54 16.51
CA GLY A 267 -31.76 -0.01 17.73
C GLY A 267 -32.84 -0.79 18.47
N LEU A 268 -32.88 -2.11 18.23
CA LEU A 268 -33.69 -3.10 18.90
C LEU A 268 -33.95 -2.69 20.34
N LYS A 269 -35.19 -2.29 20.63
CA LYS A 269 -35.75 -2.42 21.96
C LYS A 269 -35.65 -3.91 22.32
N ARG A 270 -34.54 -4.36 22.89
CA ARG A 270 -34.57 -5.51 23.78
C ARG A 270 -35.36 -5.06 25.01
N LYS A 271 -36.69 -5.15 24.88
CA LYS A 271 -37.56 -5.26 26.05
C LYS A 271 -37.20 -6.60 26.72
N LYS A 272 -36.61 -6.53 27.90
CA LYS A 272 -37.10 -7.20 29.10
C LYS A 272 -36.30 -6.69 30.29
#